data_AF-A0AAV9BZ86-F1
#
_entry.id   AF-A0AAV9BZ86-F1
#
_cell.length_a   1.000
_cell.length_b   1.000
_cell.length_c   1.000
_cell.angle_alpha   90.00
_cell.angle_beta   90.00
_cell.angle_gamma   90.00
#
_symmetry.space_group_name_H-M   'P 1'
#
loop_
_entity.id
_entity.type
_entity.pdbx_description
1 polymer ?
#
loop_
_entity_poly.entity_id
_entity_poly.type
_entity_poly.pdbx_seq_one_letter_code
_entity_poly.pdbx_strand_id
1 'polypeptide(L)'
;MPYLRSAIRWGSDFILRAHTSPTTLYTQVGDGYSDHNCWMRPEDMNTQRTLYKITSDSPGTEAAADAAAALASASIVFKNVNSSYSITLLTASQSLFAFADSYRGSYQGSCPFYCSYTGYQDELLWAAAWLHKATENSQYLTYLSNNQGWSQAVSEFSWDNKFAGAQTLLTKEYVSGVTNMAKFKRDADSFICSIMPASGTTQVPTTPGGLLYTRDAANMQYASSASLILVTYSKTLSSAGIHGVQCDSQYFSNEQIRAFAKSQVDYILGKNPKGMSYMVGYGSKFAMQVHHRGASIPSMRVHPTRVGCNEGFSTWYSRSSPNPNIHVGAIVGGPDSNDQFNDVRSDSSHLEPATYMNAAFVGACAAAMLTDLQLSLHNNQTTFIRQY
;
A
#
# COMPACT_ATOMS: atom_id res chain seq x y z
N MET A 1 -0.82 -3.38 -20.56
CA MET A 1 -0.52 -2.74 -19.26
C MET A 1 0.74 -1.87 -19.27
N PRO A 2 0.87 -0.84 -20.14
CA PRO A 2 2.05 0.04 -20.13
C PRO A 2 2.14 0.93 -18.88
N TYR A 3 1.05 1.58 -18.46
CA TYR A 3 1.04 2.49 -17.31
C TYR A 3 1.44 1.83 -15.99
N LEU A 4 0.89 0.64 -15.69
CA LEU A 4 1.27 -0.13 -14.50
C LEU A 4 2.77 -0.44 -14.48
N ARG A 5 3.33 -0.90 -15.61
CA ARG A 5 4.75 -1.20 -15.71
C ARG A 5 5.61 0.05 -15.58
N SER A 6 5.19 1.19 -16.13
CA SER A 6 5.89 2.46 -15.94
C SER A 6 5.91 2.89 -14.47
N ALA A 7 4.80 2.76 -13.75
CA ALA A 7 4.72 3.08 -12.32
C ALA A 7 5.64 2.16 -11.47
N ILE A 8 5.58 0.84 -11.70
CA ILE A 8 6.46 -0.12 -11.02
C ILE A 8 7.92 0.19 -11.32
N ARG A 9 8.26 0.44 -12.59
CA ARG A 9 9.63 0.77 -13.02
C ARG A 9 10.16 2.01 -12.31
N TRP A 10 9.34 3.05 -12.14
CA TRP A 10 9.74 4.27 -11.47
C TRP A 10 10.17 4.01 -10.02
N GLY A 11 9.36 3.24 -9.28
CA GLY A 11 9.69 2.84 -7.91
C GLY A 11 10.93 1.94 -7.82
N SER A 12 11.04 0.96 -8.72
CA SER A 12 12.20 0.07 -8.72
C SER A 12 13.50 0.75 -9.16
N ASP A 13 13.45 1.68 -10.11
CA ASP A 13 14.62 2.50 -10.50
C ASP A 13 15.08 3.39 -9.34
N PHE A 14 14.16 3.91 -8.52
CA PHE A 14 14.52 4.63 -7.30
C PHE A 14 15.25 3.74 -6.29
N ILE A 15 14.69 2.56 -5.98
CA ILE A 15 15.30 1.61 -5.03
C ILE A 15 16.68 1.16 -5.52
N LEU A 16 16.84 0.86 -6.81
CA LEU A 16 18.13 0.47 -7.40
C LEU A 16 19.18 1.58 -7.26
N ARG A 17 18.80 2.85 -7.41
CA ARG A 17 19.72 3.98 -7.20
C ARG A 17 20.04 4.20 -5.72
N ALA A 18 19.08 3.93 -4.84
CA ALA A 18 19.24 4.08 -3.39
C ALA A 18 20.11 2.96 -2.77
N HIS A 19 20.11 1.77 -3.36
CA HIS A 19 20.95 0.65 -2.93
C HIS A 19 22.36 0.77 -3.54
N THR A 20 23.21 1.57 -2.89
CA THR A 20 24.53 1.97 -3.43
C THR A 20 25.65 0.95 -3.19
N SER A 21 25.46 0.02 -2.26
CA SER A 21 26.38 -1.10 -1.98
C SER A 21 25.62 -2.23 -1.30
N PRO A 22 26.17 -3.45 -1.20
CA PRO A 22 25.50 -4.58 -0.55
C PRO A 22 25.10 -4.36 0.92
N THR A 23 25.60 -3.30 1.57
CA THR A 23 25.28 -2.95 2.97
C THR A 23 24.93 -1.47 3.12
N THR A 24 24.43 -0.82 2.07
CA THR A 24 24.00 0.59 2.14
C THR A 24 22.77 0.84 1.30
N LEU A 25 21.70 1.29 1.95
CA LEU A 25 20.45 1.70 1.32
C LEU A 25 20.08 3.11 1.82
N TYR A 26 19.88 4.05 0.90
CA TYR A 26 19.28 5.35 1.21
C TYR A 26 17.77 5.18 1.38
N THR A 27 17.24 5.58 2.53
CA THR A 27 15.84 5.34 2.91
C THR A 27 15.00 6.61 2.90
N GLN A 28 15.63 7.79 2.95
CA GLN A 28 14.91 9.07 2.98
C GLN A 28 15.71 10.19 2.31
N VAL A 29 14.99 11.08 1.61
CA VAL A 29 15.53 12.30 0.99
C VAL A 29 14.68 13.48 1.43
N GLY A 30 15.23 14.33 2.30
CA GLY A 30 14.52 15.42 2.96
C GLY A 30 14.34 15.19 4.46
N ASP A 31 14.43 16.28 5.23
CA ASP A 31 14.02 16.28 6.64
C ASP A 31 12.52 16.57 6.73
N GLY A 32 11.77 15.73 7.43
CA GLY A 32 10.31 15.81 7.47
C GLY A 32 9.79 17.11 8.08
N TYR A 33 10.40 17.61 9.16
CA TYR A 33 9.99 18.87 9.78
C TYR A 33 10.27 20.07 8.87
N SER A 34 11.47 20.14 8.29
CA SER A 34 11.86 21.20 7.36
C SER A 34 10.97 21.23 6.11
N ASP A 35 10.65 20.07 5.54
CA ASP A 35 9.75 19.94 4.39
C ASP A 35 8.31 20.34 4.79
N HIS A 36 7.83 19.89 5.95
CA HIS A 36 6.47 20.14 6.41
C HIS A 36 6.22 21.58 6.86
N ASN A 37 7.25 22.26 7.38
CA ASN A 37 7.21 23.68 7.74
C ASN A 37 7.14 24.62 6.52
N CYS A 38 7.05 24.08 5.31
CA CYS A 38 6.83 24.84 4.08
C CYS A 38 5.68 24.30 3.24
N TRP A 39 4.89 25.21 2.65
CA TRP A 39 3.82 24.88 1.72
C TRP A 39 4.14 25.37 0.30
N MET A 40 5.15 24.78 -0.35
CA MET A 40 5.59 25.21 -1.68
C MET A 40 5.23 24.19 -2.75
N ARG A 41 5.24 24.62 -4.01
CA ARG A 41 5.29 23.66 -5.12
C ARG A 41 6.57 22.84 -5.04
N PRO A 42 6.55 21.54 -5.41
CA PRO A 42 7.75 20.72 -5.40
C PRO A 42 8.85 21.31 -6.30
N GLU A 43 8.49 21.99 -7.39
CA GLU A 43 9.44 22.65 -8.31
C GLU A 43 10.09 23.92 -7.72
N ASP A 44 9.46 24.55 -6.71
CA ASP A 44 9.93 25.78 -6.06
C ASP A 44 10.71 25.53 -4.77
N MET A 45 10.81 24.27 -4.35
CA MET A 45 11.44 23.87 -3.10
C MET A 45 12.90 24.32 -3.04
N ASN A 46 13.25 24.98 -1.95
CA ASN A 46 14.63 25.31 -1.57
C ASN A 46 14.99 24.83 -0.17
N THR A 47 14.14 23.99 0.44
CA THR A 47 14.45 23.33 1.72
C THR A 47 15.61 22.37 1.53
N GLN A 48 16.44 22.21 2.56
CA GLN A 48 17.55 21.26 2.52
C GLN A 48 17.01 19.83 2.37
N ARG A 49 17.49 19.11 1.35
CA ARG A 49 17.11 17.72 1.09
C ARG A 49 18.18 16.73 1.54
N THR A 50 18.31 16.59 2.87
CA THR A 50 19.28 15.70 3.51
C THR A 50 19.02 14.24 3.11
N LEU A 51 20.10 13.50 2.84
CA LEU A 51 20.03 12.07 2.53
C LEU A 51 20.25 11.25 3.80
N TYR A 52 19.32 10.37 4.11
CA TYR A 52 19.43 9.41 5.21
C TYR A 52 19.57 8.01 4.65
N LYS A 53 20.37 7.19 5.33
CA LYS A 53 20.69 5.83 4.90
C LYS A 53 20.82 4.91 6.09
N ILE A 54 20.61 3.62 5.82
CA ILE A 54 20.94 2.53 6.71
C ILE A 54 22.23 1.86 6.22
N THR A 55 23.01 1.34 7.16
CA THR A 55 24.28 0.63 6.91
C THR A 55 24.39 -0.60 7.81
N SER A 56 25.47 -1.37 7.70
CA SER A 56 25.78 -2.44 8.65
C SER A 56 25.88 -1.97 10.10
N ASP A 57 26.33 -0.72 10.33
CA ASP A 57 26.54 -0.15 11.67
C ASP A 57 25.32 0.63 12.17
N SER A 58 24.39 0.98 11.27
CA SER A 58 23.13 1.64 11.58
C SER A 58 22.02 0.94 10.78
N PRO A 59 21.57 -0.24 11.25
CA PRO A 59 20.66 -1.08 10.51
C PRO A 59 19.25 -0.48 10.43
N GLY A 60 18.49 -0.98 9.45
CA GLY A 60 17.05 -0.73 9.32
C GLY A 60 16.44 -1.87 8.53
N THR A 61 16.22 -2.99 9.22
CA THR A 61 15.83 -4.26 8.61
C THR A 61 14.52 -4.14 7.84
N GLU A 62 13.54 -3.42 8.38
CA GLU A 62 12.23 -3.18 7.76
C GLU A 62 12.41 -2.60 6.36
N ALA A 63 13.11 -1.47 6.27
CA ALA A 63 13.31 -0.76 5.00
C ALA A 63 14.10 -1.58 3.97
N ALA A 64 15.13 -2.31 4.40
CA ALA A 64 15.91 -3.17 3.51
C ALA A 64 15.09 -4.39 3.02
N ALA A 65 14.32 -5.03 3.90
CA ALA A 65 13.50 -6.18 3.55
C ALA A 65 12.29 -5.79 2.68
N ASP A 66 11.62 -4.68 2.94
CA ASP A 66 10.56 -4.18 2.05
C ASP A 66 11.11 -3.77 0.67
N ALA A 67 12.29 -3.16 0.60
CA ALA A 67 12.95 -2.89 -0.66
C ALA A 67 13.28 -4.19 -1.42
N ALA A 68 13.72 -5.25 -0.71
CA ALA A 68 13.93 -6.56 -1.28
C ALA A 68 12.62 -7.16 -1.83
N ALA A 69 11.52 -7.12 -1.07
CA ALA A 69 10.20 -7.59 -1.48
C ALA A 69 9.67 -6.84 -2.72
N ALA A 70 9.83 -5.51 -2.75
CA ALA A 70 9.43 -4.67 -3.87
C ALA A 70 10.19 -5.03 -5.15
N LEU A 71 11.52 -5.22 -5.06
CA LEU A 71 12.33 -5.60 -6.23
C LEU A 71 12.09 -7.06 -6.67
N ALA A 72 11.88 -7.99 -5.74
CA ALA A 72 11.51 -9.37 -6.07
C ALA A 72 10.18 -9.43 -6.82
N SER A 73 9.14 -8.76 -6.30
CA SER A 73 7.82 -8.71 -6.95
C SER A 73 7.87 -8.00 -8.31
N ALA A 74 8.63 -6.90 -8.43
CA ALA A 74 8.85 -6.21 -9.70
C ALA A 74 9.57 -7.10 -10.73
N SER A 75 10.55 -7.91 -10.32
CA SER A 75 11.26 -8.82 -11.22
C SER A 75 10.30 -9.77 -11.94
N ILE A 76 9.28 -10.29 -11.25
CA ILE A 76 8.25 -11.16 -11.83
C ILE A 76 7.49 -10.43 -12.94
N VAL A 77 7.13 -9.16 -12.74
CA VAL A 77 6.40 -8.34 -13.72
C VAL A 77 7.22 -8.12 -14.99
N PHE A 78 8.54 -7.96 -14.86
CA PHE A 78 9.42 -7.68 -15.99
C PHE A 78 10.04 -8.93 -16.62
N LYS A 79 9.96 -10.11 -16.01
CA LYS A 79 10.58 -11.36 -16.47
C LYS A 79 10.44 -11.61 -17.98
N ASN A 80 9.23 -11.45 -18.52
CA ASN A 80 8.93 -11.72 -19.94
C ASN A 80 8.90 -10.46 -20.82
N VAL A 81 9.12 -9.26 -20.24
CA VAL A 81 9.03 -7.96 -20.94
C VAL A 81 10.42 -7.34 -21.12
N ASN A 82 11.27 -7.49 -20.11
CA ASN A 82 12.67 -7.05 -20.10
C ASN A 82 13.44 -7.94 -19.12
N SER A 83 13.92 -9.08 -19.61
CA SER A 83 14.60 -10.08 -18.79
C SER A 83 15.90 -9.55 -18.17
N SER A 84 16.66 -8.71 -18.88
CA SER A 84 17.86 -8.07 -18.35
C SER A 84 17.54 -7.21 -17.11
N TYR A 85 16.52 -6.35 -17.21
CA TYR A 85 16.07 -5.56 -16.07
C TYR A 85 15.53 -6.44 -14.94
N SER A 86 14.75 -7.49 -15.25
CA SER A 86 14.29 -8.47 -14.28
C SER A 86 15.44 -9.12 -13.49
N ILE A 87 16.55 -9.46 -14.15
CA ILE A 87 17.73 -10.03 -13.49
C ILE A 87 18.38 -8.98 -12.58
N THR A 88 18.55 -7.74 -13.05
CA THR A 88 19.08 -6.64 -12.22
C THR A 88 18.25 -6.43 -10.95
N LEU A 89 16.92 -6.40 -11.08
CA LEU A 89 16.01 -6.28 -9.94
C LEU A 89 16.18 -7.43 -8.95
N LEU A 90 16.24 -8.66 -9.45
CA LEU A 90 16.34 -9.84 -8.60
C LEU A 90 17.68 -9.91 -7.87
N THR A 91 18.80 -9.61 -8.55
CA THR A 91 20.12 -9.55 -7.91
C THR A 91 20.16 -8.51 -6.79
N ALA A 92 19.62 -7.32 -7.02
CA ALA A 92 19.53 -6.29 -5.99
C ALA A 92 18.61 -6.71 -4.83
N SER A 93 17.48 -7.35 -5.13
CA SER A 93 16.56 -7.91 -4.13
C SER A 93 17.25 -8.91 -3.20
N GLN A 94 18.01 -9.85 -3.76
CA GLN A 94 18.75 -10.85 -2.98
C GLN A 94 19.82 -10.21 -2.09
N SER A 95 20.53 -9.20 -2.61
CA SER A 95 21.50 -8.43 -1.83
C SER A 95 20.86 -7.68 -0.67
N LEU A 96 19.72 -7.02 -0.89
CA LEU A 96 18.99 -6.28 0.15
C LEU A 96 18.41 -7.21 1.22
N PHE A 97 17.91 -8.38 0.84
CA PHE A 97 17.47 -9.37 1.82
C PHE A 97 18.63 -9.90 2.67
N ALA A 98 19.78 -10.20 2.05
CA ALA A 98 20.98 -10.61 2.78
C ALA A 98 21.45 -9.51 3.75
N PHE A 99 21.40 -8.24 3.32
CA PHE A 99 21.69 -7.10 4.18
C PHE A 99 20.73 -7.01 5.38
N ALA A 100 19.41 -7.05 5.11
CA ALA A 100 18.38 -6.96 6.14
C ALA A 100 18.53 -8.07 7.20
N ASP A 101 18.76 -9.31 6.75
CA ASP A 101 18.82 -10.48 7.62
C ASP A 101 20.14 -10.60 8.39
N SER A 102 21.26 -10.19 7.78
CA SER A 102 22.59 -10.26 8.41
C SER A 102 22.82 -9.15 9.45
N TYR A 103 22.20 -7.98 9.26
CA TYR A 103 22.35 -6.82 10.13
C TYR A 103 20.98 -6.40 10.67
N ARG A 104 20.49 -7.15 11.65
CA ARG A 104 19.15 -6.95 12.20
C ARG A 104 19.10 -5.78 13.16
N GLY A 105 18.17 -4.86 12.93
CA GLY A 105 17.86 -3.76 13.84
C GLY A 105 16.77 -2.87 13.26
N SER A 106 15.87 -2.42 14.14
CA SER A 106 14.69 -1.66 13.71
C SER A 106 15.05 -0.28 13.20
N TYR A 107 14.45 0.08 12.07
CA TYR A 107 14.56 1.39 11.46
C TYR A 107 13.84 2.45 12.31
N GLN A 108 14.56 3.50 12.68
CA GLN A 108 14.02 4.64 13.45
C GLN A 108 14.14 5.97 12.70
N GLY A 109 14.74 5.96 11.49
CA GLY A 109 15.14 7.17 10.79
C GLY A 109 13.99 8.07 10.32
N SER A 110 12.77 7.53 10.21
CA SER A 110 11.59 8.27 9.77
C SER A 110 10.60 8.59 10.90
N CYS A 111 10.90 8.28 12.16
CA CYS A 111 10.04 8.69 13.28
C CYS A 111 10.05 10.23 13.46
N PRO A 112 8.92 10.86 13.84
CA PRO A 112 7.63 10.26 14.20
C PRO A 112 6.66 10.06 13.00
N PHE A 113 7.12 10.20 11.76
CA PHE A 113 6.26 10.13 10.57
C PHE A 113 5.95 8.68 10.16
N TYR A 114 6.99 7.85 10.04
CA TYR A 114 6.89 6.43 9.70
C TYR A 114 7.75 5.63 10.67
N CYS A 115 7.20 5.34 11.84
CA CYS A 115 7.85 4.51 12.85
C CYS A 115 7.57 3.02 12.61
N SER A 116 8.55 2.17 12.91
CA SER A 116 8.33 0.73 13.03
C SER A 116 7.56 0.44 14.33
N TYR A 117 6.33 -0.05 14.22
CA TYR A 117 5.51 -0.45 15.38
C TYR A 117 5.41 -1.98 15.53
N THR A 118 5.51 -2.73 14.44
CA THR A 118 5.39 -4.20 14.43
C THR A 118 6.71 -4.94 14.57
N GLY A 119 7.84 -4.24 14.47
CA GLY A 119 9.17 -4.84 14.40
C GLY A 119 9.59 -5.06 12.95
N TYR A 120 10.52 -5.99 12.73
CA TYR A 120 11.06 -6.30 11.38
C TYR A 120 10.82 -7.74 10.93
N GLN A 121 10.25 -8.56 11.81
CA GLN A 121 10.10 -9.98 11.56
C GLN A 121 9.11 -10.22 10.42
N ASP A 122 8.05 -9.42 10.32
CA ASP A 122 7.09 -9.48 9.22
C ASP A 122 7.68 -9.06 7.88
N GLU A 123 8.52 -8.02 7.80
CA GLU A 123 9.20 -7.67 6.56
C GLU A 123 10.16 -8.76 6.12
N LEU A 124 10.90 -9.40 7.04
CA LEU A 124 11.77 -10.52 6.70
C LEU A 124 10.97 -11.71 6.13
N LEU A 125 9.84 -12.06 6.74
CA LEU A 125 8.94 -13.10 6.23
C LEU A 125 8.36 -12.69 4.85
N TRP A 126 7.96 -11.44 4.70
CA TRP A 126 7.41 -10.89 3.46
C TRP A 126 8.42 -10.91 2.31
N ALA A 127 9.65 -10.46 2.56
CA ALA A 127 10.73 -10.48 1.60
C ALA A 127 11.11 -11.90 1.19
N ALA A 128 11.24 -12.81 2.15
CA ALA A 128 11.52 -14.23 1.86
C ALA A 128 10.39 -14.88 1.04
N ALA A 129 9.12 -14.58 1.32
CA ALA A 129 7.99 -15.08 0.55
C ALA A 129 8.01 -14.58 -0.91
N TRP A 130 8.32 -13.30 -1.14
CA TRP A 130 8.46 -12.77 -2.49
C TRP A 130 9.67 -13.30 -3.24
N LEU A 131 10.81 -13.45 -2.55
CA LEU A 131 12.02 -14.03 -3.12
C LEU A 131 11.82 -15.51 -3.50
N HIS A 132 11.16 -16.30 -2.65
CA HIS A 132 10.72 -17.65 -3.01
C HIS A 132 9.87 -17.62 -4.27
N LYS A 133 8.83 -16.77 -4.30
CA LYS A 133 7.93 -16.65 -5.45
C LYS A 133 8.64 -16.22 -6.74
N ALA A 134 9.67 -15.39 -6.65
CA ALA A 134 10.41 -14.89 -7.81
C ALA A 134 11.45 -15.88 -8.33
N THR A 135 12.03 -16.71 -7.45
CA THR A 135 13.19 -17.56 -7.76
C THR A 135 12.91 -19.06 -7.78
N GLU A 136 11.84 -19.51 -7.12
CA GLU A 136 11.56 -20.91 -6.81
C GLU A 136 12.69 -21.60 -6.02
N ASN A 137 13.57 -20.80 -5.38
CA ASN A 137 14.70 -21.31 -4.63
C ASN A 137 14.27 -21.75 -3.22
N SER A 138 14.44 -23.05 -2.94
CA SER A 138 14.02 -23.68 -1.68
C SER A 138 14.68 -23.10 -0.43
N GLN A 139 15.81 -22.38 -0.54
CA GLN A 139 16.45 -21.73 0.62
C GLN A 139 15.50 -20.74 1.32
N TYR A 140 14.64 -20.05 0.55
CA TYR A 140 13.68 -19.10 1.11
C TYR A 140 12.53 -19.83 1.82
N LEU A 141 12.05 -20.96 1.29
CA LEU A 141 11.09 -21.81 2.01
C LEU A 141 11.68 -22.36 3.30
N THR A 142 12.95 -22.78 3.30
CA THR A 142 13.65 -23.22 4.52
C THR A 142 13.73 -22.09 5.52
N TYR A 143 14.09 -20.87 5.09
CA TYR A 143 14.11 -19.68 5.94
C TYR A 143 12.74 -19.41 6.57
N LEU A 144 11.67 -19.44 5.77
CA LEU A 144 10.29 -19.25 6.23
C LEU A 144 9.86 -20.32 7.23
N SER A 145 10.21 -21.58 6.97
CA SER A 145 9.91 -22.71 7.86
C SER A 145 10.63 -22.58 9.20
N ASN A 146 11.91 -22.18 9.18
CA ASN A 146 12.72 -22.01 10.38
C ASN A 146 12.27 -20.81 11.22
N ASN A 147 11.74 -19.78 10.56
CA ASN A 147 11.28 -18.54 11.22
C ASN A 147 9.75 -18.46 11.34
N GLN A 148 9.02 -19.56 11.16
CA GLN A 148 7.55 -19.55 11.23
C GLN A 148 7.01 -19.08 12.60
N GLY A 149 7.81 -19.21 13.66
CA GLY A 149 7.48 -18.72 15.00
C GLY A 149 7.32 -17.20 15.10
N TRP A 150 7.80 -16.44 14.11
CA TRP A 150 7.56 -15.00 14.04
C TRP A 150 6.16 -14.64 13.54
N SER A 151 5.55 -15.50 12.72
CA SER A 151 4.20 -15.25 12.21
C SER A 151 3.21 -15.20 13.37
N GLN A 152 2.25 -14.29 13.31
CA GLN A 152 1.18 -14.17 14.29
C GLN A 152 -0.14 -13.77 13.63
N ALA A 153 -1.25 -14.09 14.28
CA ALA A 153 -2.56 -13.61 13.85
C ALA A 153 -2.60 -12.07 13.97
N VAL A 154 -3.06 -11.41 12.92
CA VAL A 154 -3.20 -9.96 12.84
C VAL A 154 -4.55 -9.59 12.26
N SER A 155 -4.96 -8.35 12.47
CA SER A 155 -6.21 -7.78 11.94
C SER A 155 -5.97 -6.63 10.96
N GLU A 156 -4.71 -6.42 10.55
CA GLU A 156 -4.35 -5.42 9.55
C GLU A 156 -3.21 -5.84 8.62
N PHE A 157 -3.18 -5.20 7.45
CA PHE A 157 -2.07 -5.22 6.50
C PHE A 157 -1.78 -3.76 6.11
N SER A 158 -0.54 -3.30 6.22
CA SER A 158 -0.21 -1.88 6.02
C SER A 158 1.23 -1.69 5.51
N TRP A 159 1.67 -0.44 5.39
CA TRP A 159 3.08 -0.13 5.14
C TRP A 159 3.99 -0.50 6.31
N ASP A 160 3.43 -0.76 7.50
CA ASP A 160 4.15 -1.19 8.71
C ASP A 160 3.95 -2.71 8.91
N ASN A 161 2.71 -3.21 8.95
CA ASN A 161 2.45 -4.63 9.19
C ASN A 161 2.37 -5.46 7.89
N LYS A 162 3.27 -6.44 7.69
CA LYS A 162 3.29 -7.34 6.51
C LYS A 162 2.80 -8.75 6.77
N PHE A 163 2.41 -9.10 8.00
CA PHE A 163 2.05 -10.47 8.37
C PHE A 163 0.96 -11.06 7.46
N ALA A 164 -0.19 -10.37 7.33
CA ALA A 164 -1.31 -10.86 6.51
C ALA A 164 -0.93 -11.03 5.02
N GLY A 165 -0.06 -10.17 4.50
CA GLY A 165 0.48 -10.29 3.15
C GLY A 165 1.33 -11.55 2.98
N ALA A 166 2.32 -11.74 3.86
CA ALA A 166 3.21 -12.91 3.83
C ALA A 166 2.41 -14.21 4.01
N GLN A 167 1.48 -14.24 4.97
CA GLN A 167 0.61 -15.37 5.25
C GLN A 167 -0.27 -15.75 4.04
N THR A 168 -0.80 -14.75 3.35
CA THR A 168 -1.58 -14.96 2.11
C THR A 168 -0.73 -15.55 0.99
N LEU A 169 0.51 -15.09 0.79
CA LEU A 169 1.42 -15.68 -0.20
C LEU A 169 1.75 -17.14 0.12
N LEU A 170 2.06 -17.42 1.38
CA LEU A 170 2.51 -18.75 1.83
C LEU A 170 1.38 -19.76 1.94
N THR A 171 0.14 -19.29 2.05
CA THR A 171 -1.05 -20.12 1.88
C THR A 171 -1.03 -20.83 0.52
N LYS A 172 -0.59 -20.16 -0.55
CA LYS A 172 -0.49 -20.79 -1.87
C LYS A 172 0.44 -22.01 -1.86
N GLU A 173 1.57 -21.90 -1.17
CA GLU A 173 2.53 -23.00 -1.04
C GLU A 173 1.94 -24.14 -0.21
N TYR A 174 1.28 -23.82 0.91
CA TYR A 174 0.60 -24.81 1.76
C TYR A 174 -0.43 -25.63 0.99
N VAL A 175 -1.35 -24.98 0.27
CA VAL A 175 -2.40 -25.67 -0.50
C VAL A 175 -1.85 -26.40 -1.72
N SER A 176 -0.61 -26.11 -2.13
CA SER A 176 0.12 -26.84 -3.18
C SER A 176 0.93 -28.03 -2.63
N GLY A 177 0.82 -28.33 -1.33
CA GLY A 177 1.43 -29.51 -0.69
C GLY A 177 2.62 -29.23 0.24
N VAL A 178 3.03 -27.97 0.41
CA VAL A 178 4.14 -27.59 1.30
C VAL A 178 3.64 -27.48 2.74
N THR A 179 3.48 -28.62 3.41
CA THR A 179 2.74 -28.75 4.69
C THR A 179 3.36 -27.99 5.86
N ASN A 180 4.67 -27.73 5.85
CA ASN A 180 5.34 -26.90 6.86
C ASN A 180 4.97 -25.40 6.80
N MET A 181 4.12 -24.99 5.85
CA MET A 181 3.51 -23.65 5.80
C MET A 181 2.13 -23.57 6.48
N ALA A 182 1.68 -24.64 7.17
CA ALA A 182 0.35 -24.70 7.80
C ALA A 182 0.08 -23.56 8.79
N LYS A 183 1.10 -23.07 9.52
CA LYS A 183 0.92 -21.95 10.45
C LYS A 183 0.49 -20.68 9.72
N PHE A 184 1.17 -20.33 8.64
CA PHE A 184 0.84 -19.15 7.84
C PHE A 184 -0.58 -19.22 7.27
N LYS A 185 -1.03 -20.40 6.85
CA LYS A 185 -2.42 -20.63 6.43
C LYS A 185 -3.42 -20.35 7.56
N ARG A 186 -3.16 -20.86 8.77
CA ARG A 186 -4.04 -20.62 9.94
C ARG A 186 -4.07 -19.14 10.31
N ASP A 187 -2.93 -18.47 10.29
CA ASP A 187 -2.86 -17.03 10.60
C ASP A 187 -3.59 -16.20 9.52
N ALA A 188 -3.52 -16.61 8.23
CA ALA A 188 -4.31 -16.00 7.17
C ALA A 188 -5.83 -16.21 7.34
N ASP A 189 -6.27 -17.40 7.74
CA ASP A 189 -7.68 -17.63 8.11
C ASP A 189 -8.11 -16.71 9.26
N SER A 190 -7.26 -16.56 10.28
CA SER A 190 -7.52 -15.66 11.41
C SER A 190 -7.66 -14.20 10.97
N PHE A 191 -6.88 -13.75 9.98
CA PHE A 191 -7.03 -12.42 9.41
C PHE A 191 -8.44 -12.24 8.83
N ILE A 192 -8.90 -13.18 7.99
CA ILE A 192 -10.27 -13.14 7.44
C ILE A 192 -11.31 -13.07 8.57
N CYS A 193 -11.20 -13.93 9.57
CA CYS A 193 -12.13 -13.96 10.69
C CYS A 193 -12.13 -12.68 11.53
N SER A 194 -11.01 -11.97 11.59
CA SER A 194 -10.89 -10.73 12.35
C SER A 194 -11.54 -9.51 11.68
N ILE A 195 -11.78 -9.56 10.36
CA ILE A 195 -12.31 -8.41 9.60
C ILE A 195 -13.65 -8.68 8.91
N MET A 196 -14.05 -9.96 8.76
CA MET A 196 -15.37 -10.27 8.21
C MET A 196 -16.48 -9.86 9.19
N PRO A 197 -17.51 -9.11 8.74
CA PRO A 197 -18.63 -8.74 9.59
C PRO A 197 -19.38 -9.96 10.11
N ALA A 198 -19.91 -9.86 11.33
CA ALA A 198 -20.65 -10.93 12.02
C ALA A 198 -19.84 -12.20 12.30
N SER A 199 -18.51 -12.15 12.21
CA SER A 199 -17.63 -13.18 12.76
C SER A 199 -17.63 -13.09 14.29
N GLY A 200 -17.55 -14.25 14.98
CA GLY A 200 -17.44 -14.28 16.44
C GLY A 200 -16.13 -13.68 16.98
N THR A 201 -15.15 -13.48 16.10
CA THR A 201 -13.80 -12.98 16.39
C THR A 201 -13.48 -11.65 15.68
N THR A 202 -14.50 -10.92 15.20
CA THR A 202 -14.29 -9.61 14.57
C THR A 202 -13.56 -8.67 15.53
N GLN A 203 -12.43 -8.11 15.07
CA GLN A 203 -11.62 -7.12 15.78
C GLN A 203 -11.72 -5.73 15.14
N VAL A 204 -11.91 -5.66 13.82
CA VAL A 204 -12.07 -4.41 13.09
C VAL A 204 -13.55 -4.20 12.77
N PRO A 205 -14.22 -3.21 13.36
CA PRO A 205 -15.62 -2.93 13.09
C PRO A 205 -15.80 -2.27 11.72
N THR A 206 -17.05 -2.16 11.31
CA THR A 206 -17.45 -1.31 10.17
C THR A 206 -18.19 -0.07 10.67
N THR A 207 -18.07 1.05 9.95
CA THR A 207 -18.92 2.23 10.14
C THR A 207 -20.40 1.87 9.89
N PRO A 208 -21.37 2.71 10.30
CA PRO A 208 -22.78 2.51 9.93
C PRO A 208 -23.02 2.33 8.43
N GLY A 209 -22.22 2.99 7.58
CA GLY A 209 -22.22 2.85 6.13
C GLY A 209 -21.50 1.61 5.58
N GLY A 210 -20.88 0.80 6.43
CA GLY A 210 -20.27 -0.48 6.07
C GLY A 210 -18.78 -0.43 5.69
N LEU A 211 -18.07 0.68 5.93
CA LEU A 211 -16.62 0.79 5.71
C LEU A 211 -15.85 0.15 6.85
N LEU A 212 -14.86 -0.70 6.56
CA LEU A 212 -13.89 -1.19 7.54
C LEU A 212 -13.17 -0.01 8.20
N TYR A 213 -13.26 0.09 9.53
CA TYR A 213 -12.74 1.22 10.27
C TYR A 213 -11.68 0.79 11.28
N THR A 214 -10.41 0.91 10.90
CA THR A 214 -9.28 0.53 11.74
C THR A 214 -8.83 1.69 12.62
N ARG A 215 -8.74 2.91 12.05
CA ARG A 215 -8.34 4.13 12.76
C ARG A 215 -8.72 5.37 11.96
N ASP A 216 -8.85 6.51 12.63
CA ASP A 216 -9.36 7.77 12.08
C ASP A 216 -8.50 8.33 10.94
N ALA A 217 -7.22 8.61 11.21
CA ALA A 217 -6.31 9.12 10.20
C ALA A 217 -5.97 8.05 9.15
N ALA A 218 -6.12 8.42 7.87
CA ALA A 218 -5.78 7.60 6.72
C ALA A 218 -6.47 6.22 6.68
N ASN A 219 -7.71 6.11 7.19
CA ASN A 219 -8.44 4.83 7.27
C ASN A 219 -8.51 4.08 5.92
N MET A 220 -8.58 4.81 4.79
CA MET A 220 -8.63 4.20 3.45
C MET A 220 -7.42 3.34 3.10
N GLN A 221 -6.27 3.51 3.76
CA GLN A 221 -5.17 2.56 3.69
C GLN A 221 -5.64 1.15 4.06
N TYR A 222 -6.24 1.03 5.25
CA TYR A 222 -6.58 -0.24 5.88
C TYR A 222 -7.76 -0.90 5.17
N ALA A 223 -8.77 -0.13 4.78
CA ALA A 223 -9.88 -0.65 3.98
C ALA A 223 -9.40 -1.18 2.62
N SER A 224 -8.48 -0.46 1.95
CA SER A 224 -7.94 -0.87 0.65
C SER A 224 -7.03 -2.10 0.74
N SER A 225 -6.15 -2.15 1.75
CA SER A 225 -5.22 -3.26 1.96
C SER A 225 -5.94 -4.53 2.41
N ALA A 226 -6.93 -4.41 3.31
CA ALA A 226 -7.81 -5.51 3.67
C ALA A 226 -8.54 -6.06 2.45
N SER A 227 -9.10 -5.19 1.60
CA SER A 227 -9.76 -5.59 0.36
C SER A 227 -8.84 -6.37 -0.59
N LEU A 228 -7.58 -5.94 -0.72
CA LEU A 228 -6.57 -6.66 -1.51
C LEU A 228 -6.33 -8.07 -0.95
N ILE A 229 -6.18 -8.21 0.37
CA ILE A 229 -5.97 -9.51 1.02
C ILE A 229 -7.21 -10.40 0.86
N LEU A 230 -8.41 -9.91 1.16
CA LEU A 230 -9.67 -10.65 1.04
C LEU A 230 -9.84 -11.26 -0.36
N VAL A 231 -9.63 -10.47 -1.42
CA VAL A 231 -9.78 -10.98 -2.80
C VAL A 231 -8.66 -11.95 -3.16
N THR A 232 -7.41 -11.63 -2.85
CA THR A 232 -6.24 -12.47 -3.19
C THR A 232 -6.30 -13.81 -2.49
N TYR A 233 -6.70 -13.80 -1.22
CA TYR A 233 -6.85 -15.01 -0.41
C TYR A 233 -8.00 -15.88 -0.91
N SER A 234 -9.19 -15.30 -1.12
CA SER A 234 -10.35 -16.02 -1.69
C SER A 234 -10.05 -16.66 -3.05
N LYS A 235 -9.26 -15.97 -3.88
CA LYS A 235 -8.79 -16.50 -5.17
C LYS A 235 -7.87 -17.71 -4.96
N THR A 236 -6.93 -17.61 -4.03
CA THR A 236 -6.01 -18.71 -3.70
C THR A 236 -6.77 -19.93 -3.20
N LEU A 237 -7.74 -19.76 -2.30
CA LEU A 237 -8.61 -20.84 -1.83
C LEU A 237 -9.42 -21.47 -2.96
N SER A 238 -10.07 -20.64 -3.78
CA SER A 238 -10.88 -21.10 -4.92
C SER A 238 -10.04 -21.93 -5.91
N SER A 239 -8.82 -21.49 -6.23
CA SER A 239 -7.91 -22.23 -7.11
C SER A 239 -7.44 -23.58 -6.53
N ALA A 240 -7.51 -23.75 -5.21
CA ALA A 240 -7.19 -25.00 -4.52
C ALA A 240 -8.42 -25.88 -4.22
N GLY A 241 -9.62 -25.50 -4.70
CA GLY A 241 -10.86 -26.22 -4.39
C GLY A 241 -11.35 -26.05 -2.95
N ILE A 242 -10.86 -25.04 -2.22
CA ILE A 242 -11.31 -24.70 -0.87
C ILE A 242 -12.40 -23.62 -1.01
N HIS A 243 -13.59 -23.85 -0.46
CA HIS A 243 -14.78 -23.03 -0.74
C HIS A 243 -15.00 -21.84 0.20
N GLY A 244 -14.20 -21.67 1.24
CA GLY A 244 -14.37 -20.60 2.23
C GLY A 244 -13.53 -20.77 3.48
N VAL A 245 -13.82 -19.97 4.49
CA VAL A 245 -13.13 -19.94 5.79
C VAL A 245 -14.13 -20.15 6.92
N GLN A 246 -13.79 -21.03 7.86
CA GLN A 246 -14.55 -21.23 9.10
C GLN A 246 -14.04 -20.28 10.18
N CYS A 247 -14.93 -19.46 10.73
CA CYS A 247 -14.69 -18.48 11.79
C CYS A 247 -15.60 -18.77 12.98
N ASP A 248 -15.12 -19.58 13.91
CA ASP A 248 -15.89 -20.10 15.05
C ASP A 248 -17.20 -20.78 14.61
N SER A 249 -18.35 -20.18 14.90
CA SER A 249 -19.68 -20.67 14.54
C SER A 249 -20.13 -20.25 13.14
N GLN A 250 -19.39 -19.37 12.47
CA GLN A 250 -19.76 -18.77 11.19
C GLN A 250 -18.88 -19.28 10.06
N TYR A 251 -19.48 -19.56 8.90
CA TYR A 251 -18.76 -19.93 7.69
C TYR A 251 -18.90 -18.83 6.65
N PHE A 252 -17.78 -18.36 6.12
CA PHE A 252 -17.74 -17.37 5.04
C PHE A 252 -17.27 -18.03 3.75
N SER A 253 -18.15 -18.13 2.77
CA SER A 253 -17.78 -18.61 1.43
C SER A 253 -16.83 -17.63 0.74
N ASN A 254 -16.05 -18.12 -0.22
CA ASN A 254 -15.18 -17.25 -1.01
C ASN A 254 -15.96 -16.14 -1.75
N GLU A 255 -17.21 -16.40 -2.14
CA GLU A 255 -18.11 -15.41 -2.75
C GLU A 255 -18.46 -14.31 -1.75
N GLN A 256 -18.79 -14.66 -0.50
CA GLN A 256 -19.08 -13.68 0.55
C GLN A 256 -17.85 -12.83 0.89
N ILE A 257 -16.67 -13.44 0.97
CA ILE A 257 -15.41 -12.73 1.24
C ILE A 257 -15.09 -11.75 0.09
N ARG A 258 -15.23 -12.17 -1.16
CA ARG A 258 -15.05 -11.29 -2.33
C ARG A 258 -16.11 -10.19 -2.41
N ALA A 259 -17.37 -10.50 -2.10
CA ALA A 259 -18.45 -9.52 -2.10
C ALA A 259 -18.21 -8.44 -1.04
N PHE A 260 -17.72 -8.82 0.14
CA PHE A 260 -17.34 -7.86 1.17
C PHE A 260 -16.17 -6.98 0.71
N ALA A 261 -15.10 -7.55 0.14
CA ALA A 261 -14.01 -6.76 -0.40
C ALA A 261 -14.46 -5.78 -1.50
N LYS A 262 -15.36 -6.22 -2.39
CA LYS A 262 -15.97 -5.34 -3.40
C LYS A 262 -16.78 -4.21 -2.77
N SER A 263 -17.51 -4.48 -1.68
CA SER A 263 -18.28 -3.44 -0.99
C SER A 263 -17.39 -2.30 -0.46
N GLN A 264 -16.16 -2.60 -0.04
CA GLN A 264 -15.19 -1.59 0.40
C GLN A 264 -14.70 -0.73 -0.78
N VAL A 265 -14.41 -1.37 -1.93
CA VAL A 265 -14.06 -0.65 -3.17
C VAL A 265 -15.22 0.23 -3.63
N ASP A 266 -16.45 -0.30 -3.63
CA ASP A 266 -17.65 0.44 -4.00
C ASP A 266 -17.88 1.62 -3.04
N TYR A 267 -17.63 1.44 -1.73
CA TYR A 267 -17.70 2.51 -0.73
C TYR A 267 -16.73 3.64 -1.07
N ILE A 268 -15.45 3.32 -1.35
CA ILE A 268 -14.41 4.31 -1.72
C ILE A 268 -14.84 5.09 -2.98
N LEU A 269 -15.48 4.41 -3.94
CA LEU A 269 -15.89 4.99 -5.22
C LEU A 269 -17.25 5.71 -5.20
N GLY A 270 -17.98 5.70 -4.08
CA GLY A 270 -19.17 6.53 -3.89
C GLY A 270 -20.43 5.82 -3.38
N LYS A 271 -20.41 4.50 -3.20
CA LYS A 271 -21.52 3.74 -2.59
C LYS A 271 -21.45 3.83 -1.07
N ASN A 272 -21.58 5.05 -0.55
CA ASN A 272 -21.51 5.38 0.87
C ASN A 272 -22.61 6.40 1.24
N PRO A 273 -22.86 6.64 2.55
CA PRO A 273 -23.92 7.54 2.99
C PRO A 273 -23.81 8.99 2.47
N LYS A 274 -22.62 9.44 2.10
CA LYS A 274 -22.37 10.79 1.55
C LYS A 274 -22.58 10.87 0.03
N GLY A 275 -22.74 9.73 -0.64
CA GLY A 275 -22.89 9.62 -2.09
C GLY A 275 -21.73 10.29 -2.85
N MET A 276 -20.51 10.17 -2.32
CA MET A 276 -19.33 10.85 -2.89
C MET A 276 -18.13 9.91 -2.98
N SER A 277 -17.34 10.06 -4.04
CA SER A 277 -16.09 9.34 -4.21
C SER A 277 -15.00 9.92 -3.30
N TYR A 278 -14.29 9.03 -2.61
CA TYR A 278 -13.04 9.32 -1.91
C TYR A 278 -11.82 9.16 -2.83
N MET A 279 -12.02 8.73 -4.07
CA MET A 279 -11.05 8.89 -5.16
C MET A 279 -11.31 10.19 -5.92
N VAL A 280 -10.35 11.09 -5.88
CA VAL A 280 -10.40 12.42 -6.50
C VAL A 280 -10.54 12.29 -8.02
N GLY A 281 -11.49 13.02 -8.61
CA GLY A 281 -11.77 13.01 -10.05
C GLY A 281 -12.58 11.80 -10.54
N TYR A 282 -13.04 10.92 -9.65
CA TYR A 282 -13.96 9.82 -9.98
C TYR A 282 -15.40 10.18 -9.58
N GLY A 283 -16.37 9.87 -10.45
CA GLY A 283 -17.78 10.21 -10.24
C GLY A 283 -18.06 11.72 -10.36
N SER A 284 -19.28 12.12 -9.99
CA SER A 284 -19.73 13.53 -10.07
C SER A 284 -19.48 14.33 -8.79
N LYS A 285 -19.16 13.68 -7.67
CA LYS A 285 -18.92 14.30 -6.36
C LYS A 285 -17.71 13.64 -5.71
N PHE A 286 -16.66 14.42 -5.45
CA PHE A 286 -15.40 13.96 -4.85
C PHE A 286 -14.74 15.10 -4.05
N ALA A 287 -13.70 14.79 -3.27
CA ALA A 287 -12.95 15.77 -2.48
C ALA A 287 -12.23 16.80 -3.38
N MET A 288 -12.46 18.08 -3.11
CA MET A 288 -11.94 19.22 -3.88
C MET A 288 -10.81 19.95 -3.17
N GLN A 289 -10.63 19.76 -1.87
CA GLN A 289 -9.64 20.46 -1.04
C GLN A 289 -8.60 19.51 -0.44
N VAL A 290 -8.10 18.56 -1.24
CA VAL A 290 -7.07 17.58 -0.84
C VAL A 290 -5.86 18.24 -0.18
N HIS A 291 -5.36 17.68 0.94
CA HIS A 291 -4.14 18.12 1.63
C HIS A 291 -2.90 17.78 0.80
N HIS A 292 -2.66 18.53 -0.28
CA HIS A 292 -1.57 18.24 -1.20
C HIS A 292 -1.02 19.53 -1.82
N ARG A 293 0.29 19.79 -1.60
CA ARG A 293 0.98 21.01 -2.04
C ARG A 293 0.85 21.25 -3.54
N GLY A 294 1.21 20.26 -4.36
CA GLY A 294 1.12 20.36 -5.83
C GLY A 294 -0.31 20.44 -6.36
N ALA A 295 -1.32 20.06 -5.59
CA ALA A 295 -2.72 20.19 -6.00
C ALA A 295 -3.27 21.58 -5.65
N SER A 296 -2.92 22.08 -4.45
CA SER A 296 -3.44 23.32 -3.88
C SER A 296 -2.83 24.60 -4.46
N ILE A 297 -1.64 24.54 -5.05
CA ILE A 297 -0.95 25.69 -5.65
C ILE A 297 -1.00 25.60 -7.18
N PRO A 298 -1.38 26.66 -7.93
CA PRO A 298 -1.42 26.65 -9.38
C PRO A 298 -0.09 26.21 -9.99
N SER A 299 -0.13 25.38 -11.04
CA SER A 299 1.09 24.89 -11.69
C SER A 299 1.99 26.03 -12.19
N MET A 300 3.28 25.72 -12.39
CA MET A 300 4.26 26.64 -12.99
C MET A 300 3.82 27.20 -14.36
N ARG A 301 2.97 26.47 -15.11
CA ARG A 301 2.45 26.93 -16.41
C ARG A 301 1.44 28.07 -16.25
N VAL A 302 0.66 28.06 -15.18
CA VAL A 302 -0.39 29.05 -14.91
C VAL A 302 0.15 30.22 -14.09
N HIS A 303 1.05 29.94 -13.15
CA HIS A 303 1.67 30.94 -12.28
C HIS A 303 3.20 30.75 -12.27
N PRO A 304 3.93 31.30 -13.26
CA PRO A 304 5.36 31.00 -13.45
C PRO A 304 6.27 31.61 -12.38
N THR A 305 5.81 32.63 -11.66
CA THR A 305 6.54 33.19 -10.52
C THR A 305 6.60 32.17 -9.39
N ARG A 306 7.79 32.07 -8.79
CA ARG A 306 8.08 31.18 -7.66
C ARG A 306 7.14 31.45 -6.49
N VAL A 307 6.65 30.38 -5.86
CA VAL A 307 5.85 30.45 -4.63
C VAL A 307 6.73 30.20 -3.42
N GLY A 308 6.81 31.18 -2.52
CA GLY A 308 7.58 31.08 -1.28
C GLY A 308 6.94 30.17 -0.23
N CYS A 309 7.75 29.70 0.71
CA CYS A 309 7.35 28.81 1.83
C CYS A 309 6.12 29.33 2.61
N ASN A 310 6.21 30.53 3.16
CA ASN A 310 5.12 31.15 3.94
C ASN A 310 4.00 31.69 3.05
N GLU A 311 4.33 32.12 1.83
CA GLU A 311 3.35 32.56 0.84
C GLU A 311 2.39 31.43 0.48
N GLY A 312 2.95 30.23 0.31
CA GLY A 312 2.26 28.95 0.27
C GLY A 312 1.13 28.79 1.27
N PHE A 313 1.48 28.98 2.55
CA PHE A 313 0.55 28.83 3.66
C PHE A 313 -0.51 29.93 3.68
N SER A 314 -0.08 31.19 3.58
CA SER A 314 -0.98 32.35 3.68
C SER A 314 -1.92 32.45 2.48
N THR A 315 -1.47 32.00 1.31
CA THR A 315 -2.17 32.23 0.04
C THR A 315 -2.91 31.00 -0.43
N TRP A 316 -2.42 29.77 -0.30
CA TRP A 316 -3.07 28.59 -0.90
C TRP A 316 -3.54 27.56 0.12
N TYR A 317 -2.76 27.26 1.16
CA TYR A 317 -3.13 26.26 2.15
C TYR A 317 -4.45 26.59 2.87
N SER A 318 -4.63 27.85 3.27
CA SER A 318 -5.77 28.32 4.08
C SER A 318 -7.03 28.65 3.26
N ARG A 319 -6.98 28.60 1.92
CA ARG A 319 -8.13 28.96 1.07
C ARG A 319 -9.25 27.92 1.16
N SER A 320 -10.49 28.35 1.33
CA SER A 320 -11.66 27.48 1.26
C SER A 320 -12.07 27.10 -0.18
N SER A 321 -11.42 27.69 -1.19
CA SER A 321 -11.67 27.33 -2.59
C SER A 321 -11.11 25.94 -2.91
N PRO A 322 -11.71 25.23 -3.88
CA PRO A 322 -11.12 24.02 -4.45
C PRO A 322 -9.65 24.17 -4.84
N ASN A 323 -8.91 23.07 -4.80
CA ASN A 323 -7.56 22.98 -5.32
C ASN A 323 -7.56 23.32 -6.83
N PRO A 324 -6.66 24.20 -7.30
CA PRO A 324 -6.60 24.61 -8.71
C PRO A 324 -6.19 23.47 -9.65
N ASN A 325 -5.47 22.46 -9.15
CA ASN A 325 -5.15 21.27 -9.93
C ASN A 325 -5.88 20.05 -9.33
N ILE A 326 -6.72 19.40 -10.13
CA ILE A 326 -7.42 18.18 -9.71
C ILE A 326 -6.40 17.04 -9.62
N HIS A 327 -6.20 16.48 -8.43
CA HIS A 327 -5.30 15.34 -8.22
C HIS A 327 -5.98 14.02 -8.62
N VAL A 328 -6.26 13.85 -9.91
CA VAL A 328 -7.01 12.71 -10.44
C VAL A 328 -6.43 11.38 -9.97
N GLY A 329 -7.28 10.51 -9.43
CA GLY A 329 -6.96 9.17 -8.95
C GLY A 329 -6.45 9.10 -7.51
N ALA A 330 -6.12 10.22 -6.85
CA ALA A 330 -5.69 10.20 -5.46
C ALA A 330 -6.82 9.74 -4.54
N ILE A 331 -6.53 8.82 -3.62
CA ILE A 331 -7.47 8.39 -2.58
C ILE A 331 -7.14 9.17 -1.30
N VAL A 332 -8.14 9.87 -0.76
CA VAL A 332 -8.01 10.60 0.50
C VAL A 332 -8.18 9.67 1.70
N GLY A 333 -7.80 10.12 2.90
CA GLY A 333 -7.88 9.35 4.14
C GLY A 333 -9.28 8.82 4.49
N GLY A 334 -10.35 9.50 4.06
CA GLY A 334 -11.72 9.01 4.14
C GLY A 334 -12.56 9.67 5.24
N PRO A 335 -13.76 9.14 5.53
CA PRO A 335 -14.62 9.65 6.59
C PRO A 335 -14.18 9.16 7.98
N ASP A 336 -14.77 9.79 9.01
CA ASP A 336 -14.70 9.32 10.39
C ASP A 336 -15.53 8.04 10.64
N SER A 337 -15.54 7.56 11.88
CA SER A 337 -16.24 6.33 12.29
C SER A 337 -17.76 6.36 12.12
N ASN A 338 -18.35 7.54 11.89
CA ASN A 338 -19.79 7.76 11.68
C ASN A 338 -20.11 8.18 10.24
N ASP A 339 -19.22 7.87 9.29
CA ASP A 339 -19.35 8.23 7.88
C ASP A 339 -19.42 9.75 7.64
N GLN A 340 -18.95 10.57 8.58
CA GLN A 340 -18.84 12.03 8.39
C GLN A 340 -17.53 12.38 7.70
N PHE A 341 -17.59 13.37 6.81
CA PHE A 341 -16.45 13.79 6.02
C PHE A 341 -16.53 15.29 5.77
N ASN A 342 -15.44 16.00 6.08
CA ASN A 342 -15.32 17.44 5.87
C ASN A 342 -14.21 17.69 4.84
N ASP A 343 -14.56 18.20 3.66
CA ASP A 343 -13.60 18.49 2.59
C ASP A 343 -12.83 19.78 2.91
N VAL A 344 -11.87 19.69 3.84
CA VAL A 344 -11.10 20.83 4.35
C VAL A 344 -9.61 20.51 4.27
N ARG A 345 -8.85 21.32 3.53
CA ARG A 345 -7.42 21.08 3.27
C ARG A 345 -6.56 20.95 4.51
N SER A 346 -6.90 21.64 5.60
CA SER A 346 -6.14 21.55 6.85
C SER A 346 -6.34 20.24 7.61
N ASP A 347 -7.37 19.45 7.27
CA ASP A 347 -7.64 18.14 7.87
C ASP A 347 -6.82 17.04 7.18
N SER A 348 -5.51 17.00 7.47
CA SER A 348 -4.60 16.01 6.85
C SER A 348 -5.02 14.57 7.15
N SER A 349 -5.59 14.28 8.33
CA SER A 349 -6.05 12.94 8.71
C SER A 349 -7.01 12.33 7.69
N HIS A 350 -7.93 13.14 7.16
CA HIS A 350 -8.98 12.68 6.25
C HIS A 350 -8.72 13.06 4.78
N LEU A 351 -7.92 14.10 4.52
CA LEU A 351 -7.72 14.67 3.17
C LEU A 351 -6.32 14.45 2.60
N GLU A 352 -5.38 13.86 3.33
CA GLU A 352 -4.04 13.56 2.82
C GLU A 352 -4.03 12.23 2.04
N PRO A 353 -3.68 12.26 0.74
CA PRO A 353 -3.45 11.04 -0.02
C PRO A 353 -2.03 10.54 0.20
N ALA A 354 -1.86 9.22 0.22
CA ALA A 354 -0.55 8.59 0.28
C ALA A 354 -0.42 7.47 -0.75
N THR A 355 0.81 7.23 -1.20
CA THR A 355 1.12 6.27 -2.28
C THR A 355 0.67 4.85 -1.94
N TYR A 356 0.84 4.41 -0.69
CA TYR A 356 0.48 3.07 -0.25
C TYR A 356 -1.04 2.83 -0.23
N MET A 357 -1.87 3.87 -0.03
CA MET A 357 -3.33 3.73 -0.07
C MET A 357 -3.77 3.38 -1.50
N ASN A 358 -3.28 4.16 -2.46
CA ASN A 358 -3.50 3.94 -3.88
C ASN A 358 -2.92 2.59 -4.37
N ALA A 359 -1.75 2.19 -3.88
CA ALA A 359 -1.12 0.93 -4.27
C ALA A 359 -2.01 -0.28 -3.92
N ALA A 360 -2.51 -0.32 -2.68
CA ALA A 360 -3.41 -1.38 -2.23
C ALA A 360 -4.74 -1.36 -3.01
N PHE A 361 -5.32 -0.19 -3.22
CA PHE A 361 -6.60 -0.04 -3.93
C PHE A 361 -6.52 -0.53 -5.37
N VAL A 362 -5.47 -0.16 -6.11
CA VAL A 362 -5.26 -0.63 -7.49
C VAL A 362 -5.14 -2.15 -7.53
N GLY A 363 -4.45 -2.75 -6.56
CA GLY A 363 -4.37 -4.21 -6.42
C GLY A 363 -5.75 -4.85 -6.16
N ALA A 364 -6.52 -4.30 -5.23
CA ALA A 364 -7.87 -4.77 -4.92
C ALA A 364 -8.81 -4.70 -6.14
N CYS A 365 -8.79 -3.57 -6.87
CA CYS A 365 -9.56 -3.40 -8.10
C CYS A 365 -9.14 -4.41 -9.17
N ALA A 366 -7.84 -4.56 -9.43
CA ALA A 366 -7.35 -5.50 -10.43
C ALA A 366 -7.74 -6.95 -10.09
N ALA A 367 -7.69 -7.32 -8.82
CA ALA A 367 -8.08 -8.65 -8.36
C ALA A 367 -9.60 -8.88 -8.49
N ALA A 368 -10.43 -7.88 -8.16
CA ALA A 368 -11.89 -7.93 -8.27
C ALA A 368 -12.37 -7.91 -9.74
N MET A 369 -11.72 -7.15 -10.62
CA MET A 369 -12.04 -7.10 -12.05
C MET A 369 -11.70 -8.41 -12.78
N LEU A 370 -10.82 -9.25 -12.23
CA LEU A 370 -10.53 -10.58 -12.80
C LEU A 370 -11.60 -11.63 -12.47
N THR A 371 -12.46 -11.38 -11.48
CA THR A 371 -13.61 -12.22 -11.17
C THR A 371 -14.88 -11.75 -11.89
N ASP A 372 -14.95 -10.46 -12.23
CA ASP A 372 -16.02 -9.86 -13.01
C ASP A 372 -15.54 -9.59 -14.45
N LEU A 373 -15.45 -10.64 -15.28
CA LEU A 373 -15.52 -10.46 -16.74
C LEU A 373 -16.98 -10.12 -17.14
N GLN A 374 -17.55 -9.10 -16.47
CA GLN A 374 -18.86 -8.49 -16.71
C GLN A 374 -19.05 -7.15 -15.96
N LEU A 375 -17.97 -6.44 -15.57
CA LEU A 375 -18.12 -5.01 -15.25
C LEU A 375 -18.17 -4.22 -16.56
N SER A 376 -19.36 -3.71 -16.87
CA SER A 376 -19.65 -2.79 -17.96
C SER A 376 -18.74 -1.56 -17.89
N LEU A 377 -17.61 -1.62 -18.57
CA LEU A 377 -16.91 -0.43 -19.06
C LEU A 377 -17.73 0.13 -20.24
N HIS A 378 -18.87 0.71 -19.92
CA HIS A 378 -19.58 1.60 -20.83
C HIS A 378 -19.39 3.03 -20.34
N ASN A 379 -18.73 3.80 -21.20
CA ASN A 379 -18.66 5.25 -21.26
C ASN A 379 -18.02 5.97 -20.07
N ASN A 380 -16.73 6.25 -20.21
CA ASN A 380 -16.29 7.63 -20.45
C ASN A 380 -14.84 7.64 -20.95
N GLN A 381 -14.67 7.99 -22.22
CA GLN A 381 -13.38 8.42 -22.74
C GLN A 381 -13.06 9.77 -22.09
N THR A 382 -12.27 9.75 -21.02
CA THR A 382 -11.56 10.96 -20.58
C THR A 382 -10.13 10.84 -21.06
N THR A 383 -9.82 11.62 -22.08
CA THR A 383 -8.50 11.77 -22.69
C THR A 383 -7.47 12.12 -21.62
N PHE A 384 -6.53 11.21 -21.35
CA PHE A 384 -5.33 11.53 -20.58
C PHE A 384 -4.53 12.58 -21.35
N ILE A 385 -4.60 13.84 -20.91
CA ILE A 385 -3.73 14.90 -21.42
C ILE A 385 -2.31 14.60 -20.90
N ARG A 386 -1.43 14.24 -21.83
CA ARG A 386 0.02 14.23 -21.63
C ARG A 386 0.47 15.65 -21.26
N GLN A 387 1.11 15.81 -20.11
CA GLN A 387 2.07 16.89 -19.94
C GLN A 387 3.46 16.30 -20.16
N TYR A 388 4.08 16.74 -21.27
CA TYR A 388 5.52 16.66 -21.51
C TYR A 388 6.25 17.67 -20.64
#